data_AF-A0A5N5ZPE8-F1
#
_entry.id   AF-A0A5N5ZPE8-F1
#
_cell.length_a   1.000
_cell.length_b   1.000
_cell.length_c   1.000
_cell.angle_alpha   90.00
_cell.angle_beta   90.00
_cell.angle_gamma   90.00
#
_symmetry.space_group_name_H-M   'P 1'
#
loop_
_entity.id
_entity.type
_entity.pdbx_description
1 polymer ?
#
loop_
_entity_poly.entity_id
_entity_poly.type
_entity_poly.pdbx_seq_one_letter_code
_entity_poly.pdbx_strand_id
1 'polypeptide(L)'
;MDVMGGVVPERFLVDFYTSLNRAIVADDADLAAVADRFFAPECVEVSDGIRLDRAKLLAHLGPVRLMLRSRAAPRFEVHEALADGARMAARFTIHLAPDGPSGQRAGPSSSRSAPGEAGTGSAGGAGGGASAIDVMMLGEWGPDGRLLRSHGLTREVTR
;
A
#
# COMPACT_ATOMS: atom_id res chain seq x y z
N MET A 1 -19.80 8.84 15.91
CA MET A 1 -19.24 7.59 16.44
C MET A 1 -17.75 7.64 16.22
N ASP A 2 -16.97 7.32 17.24
CA ASP A 2 -15.52 7.20 17.14
C ASP A 2 -15.19 5.87 16.43
N VAL A 3 -14.94 5.95 15.12
CA VAL A 3 -14.63 4.79 14.27
C VAL A 3 -13.26 4.19 14.61
N MET A 4 -12.40 5.01 15.24
CA MET A 4 -11.06 4.66 15.66
C MET A 4 -11.03 4.09 17.09
N GLY A 5 -12.17 4.08 17.79
CA GLY A 5 -12.33 3.42 19.09
C GLY A 5 -11.39 3.94 20.19
N GLY A 6 -11.00 5.21 20.16
CA GLY A 6 -10.05 5.81 21.10
C GLY A 6 -8.59 5.38 20.90
N VAL A 7 -8.27 4.70 19.80
CA VAL A 7 -6.91 4.29 19.46
C VAL A 7 -6.10 5.51 19.01
N VAL A 8 -4.85 5.58 19.46
CA VAL A 8 -3.87 6.59 19.02
C VAL A 8 -3.73 6.51 17.48
N PRO A 9 -3.98 7.59 16.72
CA PRO A 9 -4.08 7.55 15.25
C PRO A 9 -2.88 6.90 14.55
N GLU A 10 -1.67 7.17 15.05
CA GLU A 10 -0.42 6.58 14.58
C GLU A 10 -0.43 5.06 14.70
N ARG A 11 -0.96 4.54 15.82
CA ARG A 11 -1.03 3.11 16.06
C ARG A 11 -2.02 2.43 15.11
N PHE A 12 -3.20 3.03 14.94
CA PHE A 12 -4.18 2.51 13.99
C PHE A 12 -3.60 2.45 12.57
N LEU A 13 -2.92 3.51 12.11
CA LEU A 13 -2.33 3.55 10.78
C LEU A 13 -1.33 2.41 10.56
N VAL A 14 -0.44 2.20 11.53
CA VAL A 14 0.55 1.11 11.49
C VAL A 14 -0.15 -0.25 11.51
N ASP A 15 -1.15 -0.43 12.37
CA ASP A 15 -1.88 -1.70 12.47
C ASP A 15 -2.67 -2.02 11.21
N PHE A 16 -3.30 -1.02 10.59
CA PHE A 16 -4.03 -1.16 9.34
C PHE A 16 -3.10 -1.65 8.22
N TYR A 17 -2.00 -0.93 7.93
CA TYR A 17 -1.10 -1.31 6.86
C TYR A 17 -0.32 -2.59 7.14
N THR A 18 0.06 -2.84 8.41
CA THR A 18 0.70 -4.10 8.78
C THR A 18 -0.23 -5.29 8.56
N SER A 19 -1.51 -5.16 8.95
CA SER A 19 -2.53 -6.20 8.76
C SER A 19 -2.85 -6.41 7.27
N LEU A 20 -2.97 -5.33 6.50
CA LEU A 20 -3.17 -5.38 5.06
C LEU A 20 -2.01 -6.10 4.36
N ASN A 21 -0.77 -5.68 4.62
CA ASN A 21 0.42 -6.29 4.01
C ASN A 21 0.53 -7.77 4.35
N ARG A 22 0.26 -8.16 5.60
CA ARG A 22 0.23 -9.56 6.02
C ARG A 22 -0.82 -10.37 5.27
N ALA A 23 -2.01 -9.82 5.06
CA ALA A 23 -3.08 -10.49 4.32
C ALA A 23 -2.73 -10.63 2.83
N ILE A 24 -2.12 -9.62 2.23
CA ILE A 24 -1.69 -9.64 0.81
C ILE A 24 -0.66 -10.76 0.57
N VAL A 25 0.30 -10.96 1.48
CA VAL A 25 1.40 -11.92 1.25
C VAL A 25 1.07 -13.36 1.60
N ALA A 26 -0.07 -13.65 2.25
CA ALA A 26 -0.46 -15.02 2.60
C ALA A 26 -0.49 -15.92 1.34
N ASP A 27 -0.11 -17.19 1.50
CA ASP A 27 0.13 -18.10 0.37
C ASP A 27 -1.12 -18.43 -0.44
N ASP A 28 -2.26 -18.52 0.23
CA ASP A 28 -3.58 -18.80 -0.32
C ASP A 28 -4.44 -17.54 -0.51
N ALA A 29 -3.83 -16.35 -0.45
CA ALA A 29 -4.56 -15.09 -0.51
C ALA A 29 -5.29 -14.91 -1.85
N ASP A 30 -6.63 -14.88 -1.79
CA ASP A 30 -7.48 -14.25 -2.80
C ASP A 30 -7.45 -12.72 -2.60
N LEU A 31 -6.83 -12.01 -3.54
CA LEU A 31 -6.68 -10.56 -3.46
C LEU A 31 -8.04 -9.82 -3.50
N ALA A 32 -9.08 -10.39 -4.09
CA ALA A 32 -10.41 -9.82 -4.05
C ALA A 32 -10.99 -9.87 -2.63
N ALA A 33 -10.89 -11.03 -1.98
CA ALA A 33 -11.33 -11.20 -0.60
C ALA A 33 -10.49 -10.37 0.39
N VAL A 34 -9.18 -10.24 0.15
CA VAL A 34 -8.32 -9.31 0.91
C VAL A 34 -8.80 -7.87 0.71
N ALA A 35 -9.07 -7.43 -0.51
CA ALA A 35 -9.58 -6.09 -0.75
C ALA A 35 -10.91 -5.84 -0.02
N ASP A 36 -11.85 -6.79 -0.10
CA ASP A 36 -13.16 -6.70 0.56
C ASP A 36 -13.05 -6.69 2.10
N ARG A 37 -11.90 -7.04 2.68
CA ARG A 37 -11.66 -6.94 4.13
C ARG A 37 -11.22 -5.54 4.56
N PHE A 38 -10.44 -4.84 3.73
CA PHE A 38 -9.79 -3.58 4.12
C PHE A 38 -10.38 -2.35 3.45
N PHE A 39 -11.06 -2.51 2.31
CA PHE A 39 -11.60 -1.43 1.51
C PHE A 39 -13.10 -1.65 1.31
N ALA A 40 -13.88 -0.59 1.43
CA ALA A 40 -15.29 -0.64 1.10
C ALA A 40 -15.48 -0.92 -0.40
N PRO A 41 -16.59 -1.54 -0.84
CA PRO A 41 -16.84 -1.83 -2.26
C PRO A 41 -16.78 -0.59 -3.16
N GLU A 42 -17.20 0.57 -2.64
CA GLU A 42 -17.17 1.87 -3.28
C GLU A 42 -15.86 2.64 -3.08
N CYS A 43 -14.84 2.02 -2.46
CA CYS A 43 -13.61 2.69 -2.11
C CYS A 43 -12.92 3.31 -3.33
N VAL A 44 -12.46 4.53 -3.15
CA VAL A 44 -11.65 5.25 -4.14
C VAL A 44 -10.41 5.78 -3.46
N GLU A 45 -9.26 5.39 -3.98
CA GLU A 45 -7.98 5.99 -3.64
C GLU A 45 -7.54 6.94 -4.75
N VAL A 46 -6.95 8.07 -4.38
CA VAL A 46 -6.28 8.97 -5.31
C VAL A 46 -4.83 9.09 -4.86
N SER A 47 -3.91 8.43 -5.55
CA SER A 47 -2.48 8.52 -5.26
C SER A 47 -1.78 9.32 -6.35
N ASP A 48 -1.12 10.42 -6.00
CA ASP A 48 -0.38 11.26 -6.96
C ASP A 48 -1.23 11.73 -8.14
N GLY A 49 -2.51 12.01 -7.87
CA GLY A 49 -3.50 12.38 -8.89
C GLY A 49 -4.09 11.21 -9.69
N ILE A 50 -3.59 9.98 -9.52
CA ILE A 50 -4.13 8.79 -10.15
C ILE A 50 -5.25 8.22 -9.31
N ARG A 51 -6.45 8.19 -9.88
CA ARG A 51 -7.63 7.58 -9.27
C ARG A 51 -7.61 6.06 -9.45
N LEU A 52 -7.57 5.33 -8.34
CA LEU A 52 -7.76 3.89 -8.23
C LEU A 52 -9.18 3.60 -7.74
N ASP A 53 -10.04 3.17 -8.67
CA ASP A 53 -11.28 2.49 -8.33
C ASP A 53 -11.01 1.03 -7.96
N ARG A 54 -12.06 0.28 -7.61
CA ARG A 54 -11.95 -1.11 -7.17
C ARG A 54 -11.19 -2.00 -8.16
N ALA A 55 -11.41 -1.85 -9.47
CA ALA A 55 -10.73 -2.68 -10.47
C ALA A 55 -9.23 -2.36 -10.53
N LYS A 56 -8.88 -1.07 -10.48
CA LYS A 56 -7.48 -0.62 -10.45
C LYS A 56 -6.79 -0.99 -9.15
N LEU A 57 -7.48 -0.93 -8.02
CA LEU A 57 -6.97 -1.36 -6.73
C LEU A 57 -6.60 -2.84 -6.76
N LEU A 58 -7.49 -3.72 -7.25
CA LEU A 58 -7.18 -5.15 -7.40
C LEU A 58 -5.99 -5.40 -8.33
N ALA A 59 -5.91 -4.68 -9.44
CA ALA A 59 -4.77 -4.76 -10.34
C ALA A 59 -3.46 -4.31 -9.66
N HIS A 60 -3.53 -3.32 -8.76
CA HIS A 60 -2.38 -2.81 -8.00
C HIS A 60 -1.91 -3.78 -6.91
N LEU A 61 -2.80 -4.54 -6.27
CA LEU A 61 -2.43 -5.50 -5.22
C LEU A 61 -1.52 -6.64 -5.72
N GLY A 62 -1.60 -7.01 -7.00
CA GLY A 62 -0.74 -8.04 -7.61
C GLY A 62 0.75 -7.68 -7.55
N PRO A 63 1.16 -6.55 -8.15
CA PRO A 63 2.52 -6.01 -8.03
C PRO A 63 2.96 -5.79 -6.58
N VAL A 64 2.10 -5.24 -5.72
CA VAL A 64 2.40 -5.03 -4.30
C VAL A 64 2.73 -6.35 -3.62
N ARG A 65 1.96 -7.41 -3.86
CA ARG A 65 2.25 -8.75 -3.31
C ARG A 65 3.63 -9.27 -3.72
N LEU A 66 4.00 -9.11 -4.99
CA LEU A 66 5.30 -9.55 -5.47
C LEU A 66 6.44 -8.80 -4.77
N MET A 67 6.32 -7.47 -4.69
CA MET A 67 7.29 -6.62 -3.98
C MET A 67 7.40 -6.99 -2.50
N LEU A 68 6.28 -7.20 -1.81
CA LEU A 68 6.28 -7.55 -0.39
C LEU A 68 6.86 -8.96 -0.13
N ARG A 69 6.77 -9.89 -1.09
CA ARG A 69 7.36 -11.23 -0.98
C ARG A 69 8.85 -11.26 -1.31
N SER A 70 9.36 -10.34 -2.11
CA SER A 70 10.79 -10.30 -2.46
C SER A 70 11.66 -9.63 -1.40
N ARG A 71 11.05 -9.03 -0.36
CA ARG A 71 11.72 -8.16 0.63
C ARG A 71 11.31 -8.53 2.05
N ALA A 72 12.08 -8.05 3.02
CA ALA A 72 11.61 -8.04 4.41
C ALA A 72 10.37 -7.14 4.55
N ALA A 73 9.55 -7.41 5.57
CA ALA A 73 8.33 -6.64 5.82
C ALA A 73 8.64 -5.13 5.93
N PRO A 74 7.84 -4.25 5.30
CA PRO A 74 8.04 -2.81 5.39
C PRO A 74 7.95 -2.30 6.83
N ARG A 75 8.80 -1.33 7.16
CA ARG A 75 8.72 -0.61 8.45
C ARG A 75 8.04 0.73 8.23
N PHE A 76 7.06 1.05 9.06
CA PHE A 76 6.36 2.33 9.04
C PHE A 76 6.92 3.25 10.12
N GLU A 77 7.28 4.46 9.74
CA GLU A 77 7.70 5.53 10.64
C GLU A 77 6.70 6.68 10.52
N VAL A 78 5.81 6.81 11.51
CA VAL A 78 4.78 7.85 11.50
C VAL A 78 5.34 9.13 12.09
N HIS A 79 5.28 10.21 11.31
CA HIS A 79 5.76 11.52 11.74
C HIS A 79 4.65 12.35 12.38
N GLU A 80 3.44 12.21 11.86
CA GLU A 80 2.26 12.93 12.32
C GLU A 80 1.01 12.15 11.92
N ALA A 81 0.05 12.02 12.83
CA ALA A 81 -1.28 11.53 12.51
C ALA A 81 -2.34 12.28 13.35
N LEU A 82 -3.38 12.77 12.66
CA LEU A 82 -4.48 13.51 13.26
C LEU A 82 -5.78 12.84 12.85
N ALA A 83 -6.66 12.55 13.80
CA ALA A 83 -7.97 11.97 13.52
C ALA A 83 -9.09 12.91 13.98
N ASP A 84 -10.14 12.97 13.16
CA ASP A 84 -11.41 13.62 13.48
C ASP A 84 -12.56 12.68 13.07
N GLY A 85 -13.15 12.02 14.07
CA GLY A 85 -14.18 11.01 13.87
C GLY A 85 -13.70 9.84 13.00
N ALA A 86 -14.22 9.79 11.77
CA ALA A 86 -13.91 8.74 10.79
C ALA A 86 -12.77 9.09 9.83
N ARG A 87 -12.22 10.30 9.95
CA ARG A 87 -11.23 10.86 9.03
C ARG A 87 -9.87 10.93 9.70
N MET A 88 -8.82 10.74 8.92
CA MET A 88 -7.45 10.86 9.38
C MET A 88 -6.60 11.59 8.35
N ALA A 89 -5.74 12.50 8.83
CA ALA A 89 -4.59 13.00 8.10
C ALA A 89 -3.32 12.35 8.67
N ALA A 90 -2.42 11.90 7.81
CA ALA A 90 -1.15 11.32 8.28
C ALA A 90 0.02 11.67 7.35
N ARG A 91 1.20 11.85 7.96
CA ARG A 91 2.49 11.89 7.27
C ARG A 91 3.38 10.80 7.85
N PHE A 92 3.88 9.92 7.01
CA PHE A 92 4.70 8.78 7.44
C PHE A 92 5.69 8.37 6.34
N THR A 93 6.74 7.67 6.73
CA THR A 93 7.69 7.05 5.78
C THR A 93 7.53 5.53 5.83
N ILE A 94 7.46 4.92 4.64
CA ILE A 94 7.56 3.48 4.45
C ILE A 94 9.01 3.15 4.11
N HIS A 95 9.68 2.37 4.95
CA HIS A 95 11.03 1.88 4.70
C HIS A 95 10.94 0.49 4.09
N LEU A 96 11.46 0.36 2.87
CA LEU A 96 11.52 -0.87 2.11
C LEU A 96 12.94 -1.43 2.18
N ALA A 97 13.06 -2.67 2.64
CA ALA A 97 14.33 -3.40 2.58
C ALA A 97 14.75 -3.60 1.11
N PRO A 98 16.06 -3.77 0.84
CA PRO A 98 16.51 -4.22 -0.46
C PRO A 98 15.88 -5.58 -0.79
N ASP A 99 15.88 -5.92 -2.08
CA ASP A 99 15.46 -7.25 -2.50
C ASP A 99 16.32 -8.32 -1.80
N GLY A 100 15.66 -9.34 -1.26
CA GLY A 100 16.32 -10.51 -0.71
C GLY A 100 17.10 -11.24 -1.82
N PRO A 101 18.07 -12.09 -1.46
CA PRO A 101 18.80 -12.87 -2.44
C PRO A 101 17.79 -13.65 -3.30
N SER A 102 17.85 -13.44 -4.60
CA SER A 102 17.04 -14.16 -5.58
C SER A 102 17.39 -15.64 -5.52
N GLY A 103 16.64 -16.41 -4.73
CA GLY A 103 16.69 -17.87 -4.75
C GLY A 103 16.41 -18.35 -6.17
N GLN A 104 17.39 -19.01 -6.77
CA GLN A 104 17.34 -19.56 -8.13
C GLN A 104 16.01 -20.27 -8.42
N ARG A 105 15.24 -19.72 -9.36
CA ARG A 105 14.25 -20.47 -10.14
C ARG A 105 14.63 -20.36 -11.60
N ALA A 106 15.17 -21.46 -12.14
CA ALA A 106 15.51 -21.62 -13.54
C ALA A 106 14.24 -21.91 -14.38
N GLY A 107 14.10 -21.23 -15.53
CA GLY A 107 13.10 -21.52 -16.57
C GLY A 107 12.92 -20.35 -17.54
N PRO A 108 12.91 -20.55 -18.88
CA PRO A 108 13.45 -19.58 -19.82
C PRO A 108 12.49 -18.46 -20.23
N SER A 109 13.13 -17.33 -20.51
CA SER A 109 12.63 -16.10 -21.13
C SER A 109 12.05 -16.33 -22.53
N SER A 110 10.89 -15.72 -22.80
CA SER A 110 10.54 -15.26 -24.14
C SER A 110 9.87 -13.89 -24.06
N SER A 111 10.57 -12.89 -24.59
CA SER A 111 10.18 -11.49 -24.78
C SER A 111 9.11 -11.31 -25.87
N ARG A 112 8.13 -10.42 -25.66
CA ARG A 112 7.89 -9.21 -26.50
C ARG A 112 6.77 -8.32 -25.98
N SER A 113 6.98 -7.03 -26.18
CA SER A 113 6.28 -5.85 -25.68
C SER A 113 4.95 -5.53 -26.36
N ALA A 114 4.08 -4.81 -25.64
CA ALA A 114 3.25 -3.72 -26.17
C ALA A 114 2.85 -2.74 -25.05
N PRO A 115 2.59 -1.45 -25.35
CA PRO A 115 2.58 -0.35 -24.38
C PRO A 115 1.17 -0.01 -23.88
N GLY A 116 1.05 0.55 -22.68
CA GLY A 116 -0.23 1.05 -22.15
C GLY A 116 -0.09 1.59 -20.74
N GLU A 117 -0.22 2.90 -20.61
CA GLU A 117 0.04 3.71 -19.43
C GLU A 117 -0.75 3.26 -18.18
N ALA A 118 0.00 2.87 -17.15
CA ALA A 118 -0.45 2.87 -15.77
C ALA A 118 0.69 3.48 -14.93
N GLY A 119 0.84 4.80 -15.06
CA GLY A 119 1.62 5.58 -14.11
C GLY A 119 1.00 5.37 -12.74
N THR A 120 1.73 4.65 -11.88
CA THR A 120 1.46 4.50 -10.46
C THR A 120 2.51 5.33 -9.74
N GLY A 121 2.11 5.97 -8.64
CA GLY A 121 3.02 6.59 -7.69
C GLY A 121 4.25 5.71 -7.48
N SER A 122 5.41 6.31 -7.74
CA SER A 122 6.75 5.76 -7.84
C SER A 122 6.92 4.23 -7.74
N ALA A 123 6.77 3.56 -8.88
CA ALA A 123 7.65 2.43 -9.17
C ALA A 123 9.03 3.01 -9.54
N GLY A 124 9.86 3.24 -8.52
CA GLY A 124 11.27 3.59 -8.67
C GLY A 124 11.98 2.58 -9.56
N GLY A 125 12.65 3.11 -10.58
CA GLY A 125 13.42 2.33 -11.54
C GLY A 125 14.56 1.53 -10.90
N ALA A 126 14.89 0.44 -11.58
CA ALA A 126 16.08 -0.42 -11.44
C ALA A 126 17.15 0.05 -10.45
N GLY A 127 17.02 -0.40 -9.21
CA GLY A 127 18.09 -0.37 -8.20
C GLY A 127 17.64 -1.18 -6.99
N GLY A 128 18.16 -2.41 -6.84
CA GLY A 128 17.83 -3.34 -5.74
C GLY A 128 18.35 -2.90 -4.36
N GLY A 129 18.46 -1.59 -4.11
CA GLY A 129 18.85 -1.01 -2.84
C GLY A 129 17.67 -0.85 -1.89
N ALA A 130 17.98 -0.57 -0.62
CA ALA A 130 16.97 -0.08 0.32
C ALA A 130 16.36 1.21 -0.23
N SER A 131 15.04 1.33 -0.17
CA SER A 131 14.33 2.55 -0.58
C SER A 131 13.35 2.98 0.50
N ALA A 132 13.01 4.25 0.50
CA ALA A 132 12.01 4.80 1.41
C ALA A 132 11.03 5.66 0.63
N ILE A 133 9.76 5.65 1.05
CA ILE A 133 8.68 6.41 0.44
C ILE A 133 8.05 7.27 1.53
N ASP A 134 8.12 8.58 1.38
CA ASP A 134 7.32 9.52 2.18
C ASP A 134 5.89 9.52 1.64
N VAL A 135 4.92 9.38 2.53
CA VAL A 135 3.49 9.38 2.23
C VAL A 135 2.81 10.47 3.05
N MET A 136 2.01 11.29 2.38
CA MET A 136 1.10 12.25 2.99
C MET A 136 -0.30 11.85 2.56
N MET A 137 -1.18 11.49 3.49
CA MET A 137 -2.51 11.00 3.16
C MET A 137 -3.62 11.65 3.97
N LEU A 138 -4.79 11.75 3.33
CA LEU A 138 -6.09 11.98 3.96
C LEU A 138 -6.95 10.74 3.70
N GLY A 139 -7.40 10.06 4.75
CA GLY A 139 -8.25 8.88 4.66
C GLY A 139 -9.58 9.05 5.39
N GLU A 140 -10.60 8.32 4.95
CA GLU A 140 -11.91 8.21 5.59
C GLU A 140 -12.28 6.73 5.70
N TRP A 141 -12.64 6.26 6.90
CA TRP A 141 -13.02 4.87 7.17
C TRP A 141 -14.50 4.74 7.48
N GLY A 142 -15.10 3.64 7.03
CA GLY A 142 -16.47 3.27 7.35
C GLY A 142 -16.59 2.75 8.79
N PRO A 143 -17.82 2.66 9.33
CA PRO A 143 -18.07 2.15 10.68
C PRO A 143 -17.68 0.67 10.85
N ASP A 144 -17.49 -0.06 9.74
CA ASP A 144 -16.99 -1.43 9.70
C ASP A 144 -15.45 -1.52 9.67
N GLY A 145 -14.76 -0.38 9.79
CA GLY A 145 -13.30 -0.30 9.80
C GLY A 145 -12.66 -0.41 8.41
N ARG A 146 -13.45 -0.38 7.34
CA ARG A 146 -12.93 -0.41 5.96
C ARG A 146 -12.65 0.99 5.44
N LEU A 147 -11.57 1.16 4.69
CA LEU A 147 -11.26 2.44 4.04
C LEU A 147 -12.33 2.73 2.97
N LEU A 148 -12.97 3.90 3.09
CA LEU A 148 -13.97 4.40 2.14
C LEU A 148 -13.30 5.26 1.06
N ARG A 149 -12.35 6.10 1.46
CA ARG A 149 -11.66 7.04 0.55
C ARG A 149 -10.27 7.34 1.06
N SER A 150 -9.32 7.50 0.14
CA SER A 150 -8.02 8.09 0.46
C SER A 150 -7.53 9.03 -0.64
N HIS A 151 -6.81 10.07 -0.23
CA HIS A 151 -6.03 10.93 -1.11
C HIS A 151 -4.61 10.97 -0.57
N GLY A 152 -3.64 10.63 -1.42
CA GLY A 152 -2.24 10.47 -1.05
C GLY A 152 -1.32 11.19 -2.03
N LEU A 153 -0.25 11.75 -1.49
CA LEU A 153 0.94 12.11 -2.24
C LEU A 153 2.09 11.23 -1.76
N THR A 154 2.88 10.72 -2.70
CA THR A 154 4.05 9.91 -2.42
C THR A 154 5.30 10.57 -2.98
N ARG A 155 6.41 10.40 -2.28
CA ARG A 155 7.72 10.87 -2.72
C ARG A 155 8.78 9.85 -2.34
N GLU A 156 9.62 9.46 -3.29
CA GLU A 156 10.82 8.68 -2.95
C GLU A 156 11.81 9.50 -2.13
N VAL A 157 12.38 8.85 -1.13
CA VAL A 157 13.42 9.40 -0.28
C VAL A 157 14.70 8.67 -0.60
N THR A 158 15.58 9.32 -1.36
CA THR A 158 16.96 8.88 -1.53
C THR A 158 17.75 9.34 -0.30
N ARG A 159 18.42 8.40 0.39
CA ARG A 159 19.44 8.72 1.40
C ARG A 159 20.80 8.27 0.89
#